data_AF-A0A529LEI2-F1
#
_entry.id   AF-A0A529LEI2-F1
#
_cell.length_a   1.000
_cell.length_b   1.000
_cell.length_c   1.000
_cell.angle_alpha   90.00
_cell.angle_beta   90.00
_cell.angle_gamma   90.00
#
_symmetry.space_group_name_H-M   'P 1'
#
loop_
_entity.id
_entity.type
_entity.pdbx_description
1 polymer ?
#
loop_
_entity_poly.entity_id
_entity_poly.type
_entity_poly.pdbx_seq_one_letter_code
_entity_poly.pdbx_strand_id
1 'polypeptide(L)' 'MNEPKTSEATAVDVADFRAAMRLIVGNVSVITAGTGEDRSGLVVISVVSL' A
#
# COMPACT_ATOMS: atom_id res chain seq x y z
N MET A 1 -7.39 -20.55 -32.33
CA MET A 1 -7.19 -20.57 -30.87
C MET A 1 -6.03 -19.65 -30.60
N ASN A 2 -6.28 -18.42 -30.14
CA ASN A 2 -5.22 -17.42 -29.97
C ASN A 2 -4.77 -17.43 -28.51
N GLU A 3 -3.48 -17.63 -28.27
CA GLU A 3 -2.87 -17.55 -26.95
C GLU A 3 -2.93 -16.11 -26.40
N PRO A 4 -3.20 -15.91 -25.10
CA PRO A 4 -3.09 -14.60 -24.48
C PRO A 4 -1.61 -14.22 -24.35
N LYS A 5 -1.20 -13.14 -25.04
CA LYS A 5 0.11 -12.53 -24.81
C LYS A 5 0.10 -11.82 -23.46
N THR A 6 0.86 -12.33 -22.50
CA THR A 6 1.18 -11.62 -21.26
C THR A 6 1.91 -10.32 -21.61
N SER A 7 1.25 -9.19 -21.46
CA SER A 7 1.90 -7.89 -21.58
C SER A 7 2.84 -7.72 -20.38
N GLU A 8 4.14 -7.76 -20.61
CA GLU A 8 5.12 -7.35 -19.60
C GLU A 8 4.91 -5.86 -19.34
N ALA A 9 4.22 -5.52 -18.25
CA ALA A 9 4.13 -4.16 -17.80
C ALA A 9 5.53 -3.68 -17.43
N THR A 10 5.99 -2.60 -18.05
CA THR A 10 7.29 -1.99 -17.72
C THR A 10 7.31 -1.65 -16.23
N ALA A 11 8.25 -2.25 -15.50
CA ALA A 11 8.40 -2.00 -14.08
C ALA A 11 8.75 -0.51 -13.85
N VAL A 12 8.00 0.15 -12.97
CA VAL A 12 8.25 1.54 -12.56
C VAL A 12 9.34 1.54 -11.49
N ASP A 13 10.26 2.51 -11.55
CA ASP A 13 11.28 2.67 -10.51
C ASP A 13 10.65 2.99 -9.14
N VAL A 14 11.23 2.45 -8.07
CA VAL A 14 10.70 2.60 -6.70
C VAL A 14 10.70 4.05 -6.24
N ALA A 15 11.69 4.84 -6.65
CA ALA A 15 11.77 6.26 -6.29
C ALA A 15 10.65 7.04 -6.98
N ASP A 16 10.42 6.79 -8.26
CA ASP A 16 9.37 7.45 -9.05
C ASP A 16 7.97 7.10 -8.50
N PHE A 17 7.74 5.83 -8.19
CA PHE A 17 6.49 5.39 -7.58
C PHE A 17 6.25 6.05 -6.22
N ARG A 18 7.26 6.10 -5.35
CA ARG A 18 7.15 6.77 -4.03
C ARG A 18 6.95 8.28 -4.17
N ALA A 19 7.60 8.91 -5.15
CA ALA A 19 7.40 10.33 -5.45
C ALA A 19 5.96 10.60 -5.88
N ALA A 20 5.40 9.77 -6.76
CA ALA A 20 4.01 9.87 -7.17
C ALA A 20 3.05 9.66 -5.99
N MET A 21 3.27 8.63 -5.16
CA MET A 21 2.41 8.34 -4.00
C MET A 21 2.41 9.45 -2.94
N ARG A 22 3.50 10.23 -2.81
CA ARG A 22 3.55 11.39 -1.89
C ARG A 22 2.59 12.52 -2.27
N LEU A 23 2.10 12.55 -3.51
CA LEU A 23 1.10 13.52 -3.94
C LEU A 23 -0.31 13.13 -3.48
N ILE A 24 -0.51 11.90 -3.03
CA ILE A 24 -1.79 11.42 -2.50
C ILE A 24 -1.86 11.80 -1.02
N VAL A 25 -2.70 12.79 -0.71
CA VAL A 25 -2.99 13.17 0.68
C VAL A 25 -3.88 12.10 1.31
N GLY A 26 -3.47 11.57 2.45
CA GLY A 26 -4.20 10.55 3.20
C GLY A 26 -4.30 10.89 4.70
N ASN A 27 -5.33 10.37 5.35
CA ASN A 27 -5.46 10.48 6.80
C ASN A 27 -4.37 9.68 7.50
N VAL A 28 -3.96 10.11 8.70
CA VAL A 28 -3.09 9.32 9.57
C VAL A 28 -3.97 8.48 10.50
N SER A 29 -3.77 7.16 10.44
CA SER A 29 -4.49 6.19 11.27
C SER A 29 -3.49 5.39 12.10
N VAL A 30 -3.91 4.99 13.31
CA VAL A 30 -3.18 4.03 14.15
C VAL A 30 -3.98 2.74 14.19
N ILE A 31 -3.45 1.68 13.60
CA ILE A 31 -4.00 0.33 13.73
C ILE A 31 -3.39 -0.31 14.97
N THR A 32 -4.22 -0.91 15.82
CA THR A 32 -3.79 -1.67 16.99
C THR A 32 -4.22 -3.12 16.85
N ALA A 33 -3.40 -4.04 17.37
CA ALA A 33 -3.69 -5.46 17.38
C ALA A 33 -3.21 -6.12 18.68
N GLY A 34 -3.89 -7.18 19.09
CA GLY A 34 -3.57 -7.96 20.29
C GLY A 34 -4.31 -7.51 21.56
N THR A 35 -4.00 -8.17 22.67
CA THR A 35 -4.72 -8.03 23.96
C THR A 35 -3.76 -8.04 25.14
N GLY A 36 -4.15 -7.41 26.26
CA GLY A 36 -3.31 -7.33 27.46
C GLY A 36 -1.95 -6.69 27.18
N GLU A 37 -0.90 -7.36 27.61
CA GLU A 37 0.51 -6.97 27.41
C GLU A 37 1.02 -7.30 25.99
N ASP A 38 0.36 -8.20 25.26
CA ASP A 38 0.70 -8.55 23.88
C ASP A 38 -0.03 -7.62 22.90
N ARG A 39 0.27 -6.32 23.00
CA ARG A 39 -0.30 -5.28 22.14
C ARG A 39 0.73 -4.72 21.17
N SER A 40 0.32 -4.56 19.93
CA SER A 40 1.11 -3.90 18.87
C SER A 40 0.33 -2.77 18.23
N GLY A 41 1.06 -1.81 17.66
CA GLY A 41 0.51 -0.66 16.96
C GLY A 41 1.28 -0.36 15.68
N LEU A 42 0.59 0.13 14.67
CA LEU A 42 1.15 0.54 13.40
C LEU A 42 0.53 1.87 12.95
N VAL A 43 1.37 2.85 12.64
CA VAL A 43 0.94 4.09 11.98
C VAL A 43 0.84 3.84 10.49
N VAL A 44 -0.32 4.08 9.91
CA VAL A 44 -0.59 3.87 8.48
C VAL A 44 -1.36 5.04 7.88
N ILE A 45 -1.18 5.26 6.58
CA ILE A 45 -1.95 6.25 5.80
C ILE A 45 -2.82 5.60 4.72
N SER A 46 -2.75 4.28 4.57
CA SER A 46 -3.30 3.53 3.43
C SER A 46 -4.61 2.79 3.76
N VAL A 47 -5.38 3.26 4.74
CA VAL A 47 -6.65 2.62 5.14
C VAL A 47 -7.76 3.04 4.19
N VAL A 48 -8.54 2.07 3.71
CA VAL A 48 -9.72 2.27 2.86
C VAL A 48 -10.88 1.41 3.38
N SER A 49 -12.12 1.86 3.16
CA SER A 49 -13.28 0.99 3.36
C SER A 49 -13.35 -0.03 2.23
N LEU A 50 -13.69 -1.27 2.56
CA LEU A 50 -14.07 -2.30 1.59
C LEU A 50 -15.55 -2.17 1.22
#